data_AF-A0A8B9MDC2-F1
#
_entry.id   AF-A0A8B9MDC2-F1
#
_cell.length_a   1.000
_cell.length_b   1.000
_cell.length_c   1.000
_cell.angle_alpha   90.00
_cell.angle_beta   90.00
_cell.angle_gamma   90.00
#
_symmetry.space_group_name_H-M   'P 1'
#
loop_
_entity.id
_entity.type
_entity.pdbx_description
1 polymer ?
#
loop_
_entity_poly.entity_id
_entity_poly.type
_entity_poly.pdbx_seq_one_letter_code
_entity_poly.pdbx_strand_id
1 'polypeptide(L)'
;MIIEHKLVIADVKLVADFRRYILYWKKRFAEQPITDFCSVVRTNSKAPLEEQDNYFLLCDVLPEDRLLREQLQQKRLREILEQQQRERYDISFHSMCMFCDQEFTGNRSVLLNHMAREHGFNIGLPDNIVNCCEFLTILQEKLDNLQCLYCEKVFRDKNTLKDHMRKKQHRRINAKNKEYDKFYIINYLEFGKSWEEVQSEDDRELLDNLEEDWSDWEEHPACAVCLFCEQQADTTEKLYLHMQKSHGFDFPKIKSEHGE
;
A
#
# COMPACT_ATOMS: atom_id res chain seq x y z
N MET A 1 -19.68 23.66 3.79
CA MET A 1 -19.38 23.11 2.44
C MET A 1 -20.63 22.77 1.64
N ILE A 2 -21.47 21.79 2.04
CA ILE A 2 -22.70 21.46 1.29
C ILE A 2 -23.79 22.54 1.41
N ILE A 3 -23.93 23.16 2.59
CA ILE A 3 -25.02 24.10 2.89
C ILE A 3 -24.75 25.51 2.33
N GLU A 4 -23.49 25.93 2.21
CA GLU A 4 -23.11 27.28 1.74
C GLU A 4 -22.61 27.32 0.29
N HIS A 5 -21.89 26.28 -0.16
CA HIS A 5 -21.28 26.27 -1.50
C HIS A 5 -21.93 25.27 -2.45
N LYS A 6 -22.89 24.46 -1.97
CA LYS A 6 -23.58 23.39 -2.73
C LYS A 6 -22.62 22.47 -3.51
N LEU A 7 -21.37 22.35 -3.05
CA LEU A 7 -20.33 21.51 -3.65
C LEU A 7 -20.28 20.14 -2.97
N VAL A 8 -20.24 19.09 -3.78
CA VAL A 8 -20.13 17.69 -3.37
C VAL A 8 -18.93 17.07 -4.09
N ILE A 9 -18.09 16.34 -3.36
CA ILE A 9 -16.97 15.56 -3.92
C ILE A 9 -17.37 14.09 -3.83
N ALA A 10 -17.45 13.41 -4.98
CA ALA A 10 -17.69 11.98 -5.04
C ALA A 10 -16.46 11.20 -4.55
N ASP A 11 -16.71 10.10 -3.85
CA ASP A 11 -15.69 9.12 -3.44
C ASP A 11 -14.45 9.73 -2.81
N VAL A 12 -14.65 10.55 -1.77
CA VAL A 12 -13.57 11.21 -1.00
C VAL A 12 -12.52 10.21 -0.49
N LYS A 13 -12.93 8.96 -0.26
CA LYS A 13 -12.03 7.86 0.15
C LYS A 13 -10.92 7.57 -0.86
N LEU A 14 -11.15 7.87 -2.14
CA LEU A 14 -10.20 7.68 -3.23
C LEU A 14 -9.22 8.86 -3.38
N VAL A 15 -9.40 9.94 -2.61
CA VAL A 15 -8.50 11.09 -2.65
C VAL A 15 -7.30 10.85 -1.75
N ALA A 16 -6.14 10.59 -2.35
CA ALA A 16 -4.91 10.24 -1.66
C ALA A 16 -4.43 11.31 -0.66
N ASP A 17 -4.53 12.59 -1.02
CA ASP A 17 -4.21 13.74 -0.16
C ASP A 17 -5.31 14.79 -0.29
N PHE A 18 -6.27 14.73 0.63
CA PHE A 18 -7.44 15.61 0.63
C PHE A 18 -7.07 17.08 0.81
N ARG A 19 -5.99 17.39 1.55
CA ARG A 19 -5.57 18.77 1.79
C ARG A 19 -5.03 19.40 0.51
N ARG A 20 -4.13 18.71 -0.20
CA ARG A 20 -3.61 19.18 -1.49
C ARG A 20 -4.71 19.26 -2.54
N TYR A 21 -5.62 18.29 -2.55
CA TYR A 21 -6.80 18.28 -3.43
C TYR A 21 -7.67 19.54 -3.24
N ILE A 22 -8.06 19.87 -2.00
CA ILE A 22 -8.84 21.09 -1.73
C ILE A 22 -8.07 22.35 -2.12
N LEU A 23 -6.77 22.42 -1.82
CA LEU A 23 -5.96 23.59 -2.16
C LEU A 23 -5.90 23.84 -3.67
N TYR A 24 -5.79 22.76 -4.46
CA TYR A 24 -5.85 22.83 -5.92
C TYR A 24 -7.20 23.38 -6.38
N TRP A 25 -8.31 22.76 -5.96
CA TRP A 25 -9.65 23.18 -6.36
C TRP A 25 -10.00 24.60 -5.89
N LYS A 26 -9.56 24.98 -4.69
CA LYS A 26 -9.69 26.36 -4.18
C LYS A 26 -9.05 27.38 -5.12
N LYS A 27 -7.87 27.07 -5.68
CA LYS A 27 -7.19 27.94 -6.64
C LYS A 27 -7.93 27.97 -7.98
N ARG A 28 -8.32 26.80 -8.50
CA ARG A 28 -9.01 26.69 -9.80
C ARG A 28 -10.38 27.37 -9.81
N PHE A 29 -11.16 27.24 -8.73
CA PHE A 29 -12.44 27.95 -8.58
C PHE A 29 -12.31 29.47 -8.44
N ALA A 30 -11.12 29.99 -8.14
CA ALA A 30 -10.86 31.43 -8.17
C ALA A 30 -10.54 31.94 -9.58
N GLU A 31 -10.10 31.08 -10.49
CA GLU A 31 -9.70 31.42 -11.85
C GLU A 31 -10.87 31.34 -12.85
N GLN A 32 -11.73 30.33 -12.71
CA GLN A 32 -12.82 30.02 -13.63
C GLN A 32 -14.09 29.60 -12.86
N PRO A 33 -15.28 29.76 -13.46
CA PRO A 33 -16.54 29.43 -12.79
C PRO A 33 -16.66 27.93 -12.52
N ILE A 34 -17.26 27.59 -11.38
CA ILE A 34 -17.42 26.20 -10.90
C ILE A 34 -18.20 25.28 -11.87
N THR A 35 -19.00 25.85 -12.77
CA THR A 35 -19.77 25.13 -13.80
C THR A 35 -18.90 24.42 -14.82
N ASP A 36 -17.67 24.89 -15.03
CA ASP A 36 -16.76 24.35 -16.05
C ASP A 36 -16.07 23.07 -15.56
N PHE A 37 -16.06 22.87 -14.24
CA PHE A 37 -15.32 21.79 -13.58
C PHE A 37 -16.20 20.84 -12.77
N CYS A 38 -17.50 21.10 -12.67
CA CYS A 38 -18.40 20.31 -11.86
C CYS A 38 -19.64 19.92 -12.65
N SER A 39 -20.08 18.67 -12.48
CA SER A 39 -21.39 18.26 -12.98
C SER A 39 -22.48 18.92 -12.15
N VAL A 40 -23.43 19.58 -12.81
CA VAL A 40 -24.53 20.27 -12.11
C VAL A 40 -25.68 19.28 -11.86
N VAL A 41 -25.89 18.94 -10.60
CA VAL A 41 -27.02 18.13 -10.14
C VAL A 41 -28.14 19.06 -9.68
N ARG A 42 -29.27 19.02 -10.38
CA ARG A 42 -30.47 19.78 -10.01
C ARG A 42 -31.36 18.97 -9.09
N THR A 43 -31.52 19.41 -7.85
CA THR A 43 -32.54 18.87 -6.95
C THR A 43 -33.86 19.64 -7.13
N ASN A 44 -34.99 18.95 -6.95
CA ASN A 44 -36.35 19.50 -7.14
C ASN A 44 -36.69 19.91 -8.59
N SER A 45 -36.29 19.11 -9.59
CA SER A 45 -36.58 19.34 -11.01
C SER A 45 -38.06 19.45 -11.41
N LYS A 46 -39.00 19.14 -10.48
CA LYS A 46 -40.46 19.31 -10.66
C LYS A 46 -41.06 20.50 -9.88
N ALA A 47 -40.26 21.22 -9.09
CA ALA A 47 -40.71 22.36 -8.28
C ALA A 47 -40.55 23.69 -9.06
N PRO A 48 -41.23 24.79 -8.62
CA PRO A 48 -41.04 26.12 -9.18
C PRO A 48 -39.56 26.52 -9.22
N LEU A 49 -39.15 27.32 -10.21
CA LEU A 49 -37.75 27.75 -10.42
C LEU A 49 -37.08 28.34 -9.17
N GLU A 50 -37.87 28.92 -8.26
CA GLU A 50 -37.44 29.53 -7.00
C GLU A 50 -37.00 28.51 -5.92
N GLU A 51 -37.38 27.23 -6.06
CA GLU A 51 -37.04 26.13 -5.13
C GLU A 51 -36.04 25.12 -5.74
N GLN A 52 -35.52 25.41 -6.92
CA GLN A 52 -34.53 24.57 -7.60
C GLN A 52 -33.13 24.89 -7.10
N ASP A 53 -32.55 23.95 -6.35
CA ASP A 53 -31.17 24.03 -5.90
C ASP A 53 -30.23 23.32 -6.88
N ASN A 54 -29.19 24.04 -7.33
CA ASN A 54 -28.08 23.49 -8.11
C ASN A 54 -26.97 23.04 -7.16
N TYR A 55 -26.63 21.75 -7.19
CA TYR A 55 -25.44 21.19 -6.55
C TYR A 55 -24.35 20.96 -7.59
N PHE A 56 -23.10 21.22 -7.23
CA PHE A 56 -21.92 21.03 -8.06
C PHE A 56 -21.19 19.77 -7.61
N LEU A 57 -21.04 18.79 -8.49
CA LEU A 57 -20.40 17.51 -8.20
C LEU A 57 -19.02 17.41 -8.87
N LEU A 58 -17.98 17.26 -8.05
CA LEU A 58 -16.64 16.83 -8.48
C LEU A 58 -16.58 15.30 -8.45
N CYS A 59 -16.24 14.69 -9.58
CA CYS A 59 -16.21 13.25 -9.76
C CYS A 59 -15.03 12.85 -10.66
N ASP A 60 -14.51 11.65 -10.45
CA ASP A 60 -13.48 10.99 -11.26
C ASP A 60 -13.87 10.74 -12.74
N VAL A 61 -15.14 10.91 -13.10
CA VAL A 61 -15.60 10.94 -14.49
C VAL A 61 -15.09 12.21 -15.22
N LEU A 62 -14.81 13.28 -14.49
CA LEU A 62 -14.30 14.52 -15.06
C LEU A 62 -12.78 14.43 -15.28
N PRO A 63 -12.27 14.77 -16.47
CA PRO A 63 -10.87 14.52 -16.83
C PRO A 63 -9.89 15.28 -15.92
N GLU A 64 -10.19 16.52 -15.55
CA GLU A 64 -9.31 17.32 -14.67
C GLU A 64 -9.30 16.78 -13.24
N ASP A 65 -10.45 16.35 -12.72
CA ASP A 65 -10.53 15.76 -11.37
C ASP A 65 -9.82 14.40 -11.31
N ARG A 66 -10.01 13.58 -12.35
CA ARG A 66 -9.31 12.30 -12.51
C ARG A 66 -7.80 12.47 -12.51
N LEU A 67 -7.28 13.35 -13.39
CA LEU A 67 -5.85 13.63 -13.49
C LEU A 67 -5.28 14.12 -12.16
N LEU A 68 -5.98 15.01 -11.45
CA LEU A 68 -5.55 15.48 -10.14
C LEU A 68 -5.48 14.34 -9.12
N ARG A 69 -6.49 13.48 -9.06
CA ARG A 69 -6.51 12.32 -8.16
C ARG A 69 -5.38 11.35 -8.48
N GLU A 70 -5.16 11.04 -9.76
CA GLU A 70 -4.06 10.20 -10.24
C GLU A 70 -2.69 10.79 -9.86
N GLN A 71 -2.47 12.08 -10.07
CA GLN A 71 -1.22 12.77 -9.68
C GLN A 71 -0.96 12.72 -8.17
N LEU A 72 -2.00 12.93 -7.35
CA LEU A 72 -1.87 12.84 -5.90
C LEU A 72 -1.59 11.40 -5.45
N GLN A 73 -2.21 10.41 -6.11
CA GLN A 73 -1.96 9.00 -5.86
C GLN A 73 -0.52 8.60 -6.24
N GLN A 74 -0.05 8.96 -7.43
CA GLN A 74 1.32 8.70 -7.88
C GLN A 74 2.35 9.30 -6.91
N LYS A 75 2.11 10.54 -6.46
CA LYS A 75 2.98 11.17 -5.47
C LYS A 75 3.03 10.39 -4.16
N ARG A 76 1.87 9.97 -3.65
CA ARG A 76 1.78 9.14 -2.45
C ARG A 76 2.46 7.79 -2.63
N LEU A 77 2.28 7.15 -3.79
CA LEU A 77 2.93 5.87 -4.13
C LEU A 77 4.45 6.01 -4.11
N ARG A 78 5.00 7.06 -4.73
CA ARG A 78 6.45 7.35 -4.67
C ARG A 78 6.96 7.48 -3.24
N GLU A 79 6.30 8.29 -2.41
CA GLU A 79 6.66 8.48 -0.99
C GLU A 79 6.65 7.14 -0.21
N ILE A 80 5.69 6.27 -0.50
CA ILE A 80 5.54 4.94 0.11
C ILE A 80 6.59 3.94 -0.38
N LEU A 81 6.92 3.94 -1.68
CA LEU A 81 7.97 3.09 -2.25
C LEU A 81 9.35 3.47 -1.69
N GLU A 82 9.64 4.76 -1.59
CA GLU A 82 10.87 5.23 -0.95
C GLU A 82 10.95 4.77 0.52
N GLN A 83 9.83 4.85 1.25
CA GLN A 83 9.76 4.37 2.64
C GLN A 83 9.99 2.86 2.74
N GLN A 84 9.35 2.07 1.87
CA GLN A 84 9.56 0.63 1.78
C GLN A 84 11.03 0.31 1.51
N GLN A 85 11.67 1.03 0.59
CA GLN A 85 13.07 0.81 0.25
C GLN A 85 14.01 1.14 1.42
N ARG A 86 13.74 2.24 2.15
CA ARG A 86 14.46 2.55 3.40
C ARG A 86 14.33 1.41 4.41
N GLU A 87 13.12 0.89 4.61
CA GLU A 87 12.87 -0.23 5.54
C GLU A 87 13.50 -1.56 5.09
N ARG A 88 13.76 -1.75 3.80
CA ARG A 88 14.48 -2.94 3.29
C ARG A 88 15.97 -2.87 3.63
N TYR A 89 16.58 -1.69 3.55
CA TYR A 89 17.99 -1.51 3.86
C TYR A 89 18.27 -1.19 5.34
N ASP A 90 17.22 -0.98 6.13
CA ASP A 90 17.39 -0.73 7.56
C ASP A 90 17.96 -1.98 8.26
N ILE A 91 19.11 -1.77 8.91
CA ILE A 91 19.82 -2.75 9.74
C ILE A 91 19.78 -2.36 11.23
N SER A 92 19.18 -1.22 11.56
CA SER A 92 19.04 -0.73 12.92
C SER A 92 17.70 -1.13 13.56
N PHE A 93 16.90 -1.93 12.84
CA PHE A 93 15.63 -2.42 13.37
C PHE A 93 15.86 -3.25 14.63
N HIS A 94 15.06 -2.96 15.64
CA HIS A 94 15.10 -3.62 16.93
C HIS A 94 13.68 -3.77 17.47
N SER A 95 13.26 -5.00 17.72
CA SER A 95 11.94 -5.29 18.26
C SER A 95 11.89 -6.69 18.88
N MET A 96 11.02 -6.87 19.88
CA MET A 96 10.76 -8.17 20.49
C MET A 96 9.58 -8.85 19.80
N CYS A 97 9.61 -10.19 19.73
CA CYS A 97 8.48 -10.94 19.22
C CYS A 97 7.24 -10.80 20.14
N MET A 98 6.09 -10.51 19.57
CA MET A 98 4.83 -10.38 20.34
C MET A 98 4.32 -11.71 20.96
N PHE A 99 4.86 -12.85 20.52
CA PHE A 99 4.40 -14.19 20.93
C PHE A 99 5.40 -14.95 21.81
N CYS A 100 6.68 -14.57 21.83
CA CYS A 100 7.74 -15.20 22.62
C CYS A 100 8.76 -14.18 23.14
N ASP A 101 9.66 -14.61 24.02
CA ASP A 101 10.64 -13.72 24.67
C ASP A 101 11.93 -13.54 23.83
N GLN A 102 11.87 -13.75 22.51
CA GLN A 102 13.00 -13.56 21.61
C GLN A 102 13.07 -12.12 21.11
N GLU A 103 14.28 -11.58 21.13
CA GLU A 103 14.62 -10.25 20.66
C GLU A 103 15.28 -10.32 19.28
N PHE A 104 14.88 -9.42 18.38
CA PHE A 104 15.36 -9.38 17.02
C PHE A 104 16.01 -8.04 16.72
N THR A 105 17.23 -8.08 16.19
CA THR A 105 18.00 -6.94 15.73
C THR A 105 18.42 -7.13 14.27
N GLY A 106 18.73 -6.05 13.57
CA GLY A 106 19.16 -6.11 12.18
C GLY A 106 18.03 -5.69 11.24
N ASN A 107 17.58 -6.62 10.40
CA ASN A 107 16.53 -6.35 9.41
C ASN A 107 15.15 -6.85 9.90
N ARG A 108 14.10 -6.08 9.61
CA ARG A 108 12.70 -6.43 9.95
C ARG A 108 12.26 -7.79 9.42
N SER A 109 12.81 -8.25 8.29
CA SER A 109 12.47 -9.55 7.70
C SER A 109 12.75 -10.72 8.63
N VAL A 110 13.77 -10.62 9.50
CA VAL A 110 14.13 -11.68 10.44
C VAL A 110 12.99 -11.94 11.44
N LEU A 111 12.45 -10.87 12.02
CA LEU A 111 11.32 -10.95 12.96
C LEU A 111 10.06 -11.50 12.27
N LEU A 112 9.71 -10.97 11.09
CA LEU A 112 8.52 -11.38 10.36
C LEU A 112 8.59 -12.85 9.92
N ASN A 113 9.76 -13.29 9.44
CA ASN A 113 10.00 -14.69 9.07
C ASN A 113 9.97 -15.61 10.29
N HIS A 114 10.48 -15.16 11.45
CA HIS A 114 10.37 -15.90 12.71
C HIS A 114 8.89 -16.06 13.13
N MET A 115 8.10 -14.98 13.10
CA MET A 115 6.67 -15.03 13.41
C MET A 115 5.93 -16.01 12.50
N ALA A 116 6.24 -16.01 11.20
CA ALA A 116 5.65 -16.93 10.24
C ALA A 116 6.07 -18.40 10.46
N ARG A 117 7.35 -18.67 10.78
CA ARG A 117 7.87 -20.04 10.91
C ARG A 117 7.58 -20.66 12.28
N GLU A 118 7.93 -19.96 13.36
CA GLU A 118 7.87 -20.50 14.73
C GLU A 118 6.47 -20.38 15.34
N HIS A 119 5.72 -19.35 14.95
CA HIS A 119 4.37 -19.11 15.48
C HIS A 119 3.28 -19.40 14.44
N GLY A 120 3.64 -19.65 13.17
CA GLY A 120 2.67 -19.78 12.08
C GLY A 120 1.89 -18.51 11.84
N PHE A 121 2.31 -17.37 12.40
CA PHE A 121 1.61 -16.10 12.33
C PHE A 121 2.10 -15.33 11.11
N ASN A 122 1.27 -15.28 10.06
CA ASN A 122 1.63 -14.70 8.79
C ASN A 122 0.80 -13.46 8.51
N ILE A 123 1.48 -12.33 8.32
CA ILE A 123 0.90 -11.03 7.98
C ILE A 123 1.31 -10.55 6.58
N GLY A 124 1.91 -11.42 5.77
CA GLY A 124 2.42 -11.10 4.44
C GLY A 124 3.95 -11.17 4.36
N LEU A 125 4.47 -11.02 3.14
CA LEU A 125 5.90 -10.97 2.90
C LEU A 125 6.48 -9.65 3.46
N PRO A 126 7.68 -9.68 4.07
CA PRO A 126 8.35 -8.47 4.55
C PRO A 126 8.42 -7.37 3.49
N ASP A 127 8.67 -7.76 2.24
CA ASP A 127 8.77 -6.85 1.11
C ASP A 127 7.48 -6.14 0.75
N ASN A 128 6.32 -6.71 1.08
CA ASN A 128 5.01 -6.12 0.73
C ASN A 128 4.45 -5.23 1.85
N ILE A 129 5.14 -5.16 2.98
CA ILE A 129 4.74 -4.37 4.15
C ILE A 129 5.49 -3.04 4.13
N VAL A 130 4.78 -1.95 4.45
CA VAL A 130 5.33 -0.60 4.62
C VAL A 130 4.98 -0.11 6.03
N ASN A 131 5.80 0.76 6.62
CA ASN A 131 5.66 1.26 7.99
C ASN A 131 5.64 0.11 9.00
N CYS A 132 6.55 -0.85 8.85
CA CYS A 132 6.59 -2.08 9.64
C CYS A 132 6.55 -1.86 11.15
N CYS A 133 7.32 -0.88 11.64
CA CYS A 133 7.36 -0.55 13.07
C CYS A 133 6.00 -0.08 13.60
N GLU A 134 5.33 0.80 12.86
CA GLU A 134 3.98 1.28 13.20
C GLU A 134 2.99 0.11 13.16
N PHE A 135 3.08 -0.74 12.12
CA PHE A 135 2.21 -1.89 11.99
C PHE A 135 2.33 -2.85 13.18
N LEU A 136 3.56 -3.22 13.54
CA LEU A 136 3.83 -4.09 14.69
C LEU A 136 3.36 -3.46 16.00
N THR A 137 3.49 -2.15 16.16
CA THR A 137 2.99 -1.41 17.33
C THR A 137 1.48 -1.53 17.46
N ILE A 138 0.73 -1.31 16.37
CA ILE A 138 -0.73 -1.45 16.38
C ILE A 138 -1.16 -2.90 16.69
N LEU A 139 -0.46 -3.89 16.13
CA LEU A 139 -0.75 -5.29 16.43
C LEU A 139 -0.48 -5.61 17.91
N GLN A 140 0.62 -5.11 18.46
CA GLN A 140 0.98 -5.26 19.86
C GLN A 140 -0.06 -4.60 20.78
N GLU A 141 -0.47 -3.37 20.48
CA GLU A 141 -1.53 -2.66 21.22
C GLU A 141 -2.85 -3.43 21.23
N LYS A 142 -3.25 -4.02 20.09
CA LYS A 142 -4.46 -4.85 20.02
C LYS A 142 -4.32 -6.12 20.88
N LEU A 143 -3.15 -6.76 20.90
CA LEU A 143 -2.88 -7.90 21.77
C LEU A 143 -2.87 -7.52 23.26
N ASP A 144 -2.34 -6.35 23.61
CA ASP A 144 -2.30 -5.84 24.98
C ASP A 144 -3.69 -5.43 25.48
N ASN A 145 -4.56 -4.97 24.57
CA ASN A 145 -5.99 -4.79 24.81
C ASN A 145 -6.78 -6.12 24.84
N LEU A 146 -6.08 -7.25 24.85
CA LEU A 146 -6.64 -8.60 24.88
C LEU A 146 -7.57 -8.89 23.68
N GLN A 147 -7.34 -8.23 22.55
CA GLN A 147 -8.11 -8.39 21.33
C GLN A 147 -7.45 -9.39 20.37
N CYS A 148 -8.23 -10.33 19.85
CA CYS A 148 -7.75 -11.26 18.82
C CYS A 148 -7.62 -10.56 17.46
N LEU A 149 -6.45 -10.64 16.83
CA LEU A 149 -6.14 -10.00 15.55
C LEU A 149 -6.96 -10.52 14.35
N TYR A 150 -7.52 -11.74 14.45
CA TYR A 150 -8.31 -12.35 13.37
C TYR A 150 -9.81 -12.12 13.52
N CYS A 151 -10.36 -12.39 14.72
CA CYS A 151 -11.80 -12.34 14.95
C CYS A 151 -12.25 -11.09 15.72
N GLU A 152 -11.31 -10.24 16.12
CA GLU A 152 -11.52 -8.95 16.80
C GLU A 152 -12.26 -9.03 18.14
N LYS A 153 -12.46 -10.24 18.66
CA LYS A 153 -13.05 -10.47 19.98
C LYS A 153 -12.05 -10.08 21.07
N VAL A 154 -12.57 -9.43 22.11
CA VAL A 154 -11.82 -9.08 23.32
C VAL A 154 -11.98 -10.18 24.36
N PHE A 155 -10.88 -10.50 25.04
CA PHE A 155 -10.78 -11.55 26.04
C PHE A 155 -10.52 -10.94 27.42
N ARG A 156 -10.77 -11.74 28.44
CA ARG A 156 -10.63 -11.35 29.85
C ARG A 156 -9.19 -11.43 30.37
N ASP A 157 -8.35 -12.26 29.75
CA ASP A 157 -6.96 -12.44 30.16
C ASP A 157 -6.07 -12.90 28.99
N LYS A 158 -4.76 -12.66 29.11
CA LYS A 158 -3.76 -12.99 28.06
C LYS A 158 -3.68 -14.49 27.78
N ASN A 159 -3.90 -15.34 28.79
CA ASN A 159 -3.85 -16.79 28.62
C ASN A 159 -5.04 -17.28 27.80
N THR A 160 -6.26 -16.80 28.08
CA THR A 160 -7.44 -17.15 27.28
C THR A 160 -7.36 -16.66 25.85
N LEU A 161 -6.78 -15.48 25.60
CA LEU A 161 -6.49 -15.01 24.24
C LEU A 161 -5.50 -15.93 23.51
N LYS A 162 -4.36 -16.26 24.14
CA LYS A 162 -3.35 -17.14 23.54
C LYS A 162 -3.91 -18.53 23.25
N ASP A 163 -4.68 -19.09 24.17
CA ASP A 163 -5.38 -20.38 24.00
C ASP A 163 -6.40 -20.32 22.88
N HIS A 164 -7.16 -19.22 22.79
CA HIS A 164 -8.13 -19.00 21.73
C HIS A 164 -7.46 -18.99 20.36
N MET A 165 -6.39 -18.19 20.21
CA MET A 165 -5.66 -18.07 18.95
C MET A 165 -5.03 -19.40 18.52
N ARG A 166 -4.49 -20.17 19.48
CA ARG A 166 -3.91 -21.50 19.24
C ARG A 166 -4.98 -22.52 18.84
N LYS A 167 -6.06 -22.66 19.61
CA LYS A 167 -7.12 -23.67 19.38
C LYS A 167 -7.89 -23.42 18.09
N LYS A 168 -8.20 -22.16 17.80
CA LYS A 168 -8.93 -21.77 16.59
C LYS A 168 -8.04 -21.50 15.38
N GLN A 169 -6.72 -21.63 15.53
CA GLN A 169 -5.75 -21.33 14.47
C GLN A 169 -5.92 -19.92 13.88
N HIS A 170 -6.24 -18.94 14.73
CA HIS A 170 -6.30 -17.53 14.34
C HIS A 170 -4.89 -16.95 14.22
N ARG A 171 -4.16 -17.41 13.19
CA ARG A 171 -2.76 -17.05 12.94
C ARG A 171 -2.59 -16.02 11.83
N ARG A 172 -3.67 -15.35 11.45
CA ARG A 172 -3.69 -14.29 10.44
C ARG A 172 -4.41 -13.09 11.03
N ILE A 173 -4.19 -11.93 10.43
CA ILE A 173 -5.01 -10.76 10.72
C ILE A 173 -6.36 -10.86 10.01
N ASN A 174 -7.33 -10.10 10.48
CA ASN A 174 -8.62 -9.97 9.82
C ASN A 174 -8.46 -9.26 8.47
N ALA A 175 -8.61 -10.00 7.37
CA ALA A 175 -8.51 -9.45 6.02
C ALA A 175 -9.57 -8.36 5.74
N LYS A 176 -10.73 -8.42 6.41
CA LYS A 176 -11.81 -7.44 6.20
C LYS A 176 -11.57 -6.10 6.89
N ASN A 177 -10.54 -6.01 7.74
CA ASN A 177 -10.28 -4.79 8.48
C ASN A 177 -9.41 -3.83 7.64
N LYS A 178 -10.07 -2.81 7.09
CA LYS A 178 -9.46 -1.79 6.24
C LYS A 178 -8.44 -0.89 6.97
N GLU A 179 -8.38 -0.94 8.30
CA GLU A 179 -7.34 -0.22 9.05
C GLU A 179 -5.93 -0.71 8.70
N TYR A 180 -5.80 -1.99 8.32
CA TYR A 180 -4.52 -2.58 7.98
C TYR A 180 -4.10 -2.34 6.52
N ASP A 181 -5.05 -1.97 5.65
CA ASP A 181 -4.80 -1.77 4.22
C ASP A 181 -3.64 -0.78 3.97
N LYS A 182 -3.50 0.24 4.83
CA LYS A 182 -2.44 1.25 4.75
C LYS A 182 -1.01 0.67 4.90
N PHE A 183 -0.85 -0.54 5.44
CA PHE A 183 0.45 -1.16 5.63
C PHE A 183 0.88 -2.06 4.47
N TYR A 184 0.00 -2.28 3.49
CA TYR A 184 0.28 -3.13 2.34
C TYR A 184 0.51 -2.32 1.09
N ILE A 185 1.63 -2.56 0.41
CA ILE A 185 2.03 -1.81 -0.80
C ILE A 185 1.00 -1.91 -1.93
N ILE A 186 0.33 -3.07 -2.05
CA ILE A 186 -0.67 -3.31 -3.11
C ILE A 186 -1.82 -2.29 -3.08
N ASN A 187 -2.18 -1.77 -1.91
CA ASN A 187 -3.24 -0.77 -1.76
C ASN A 187 -2.84 0.64 -2.21
N TYR A 188 -1.60 0.81 -2.71
CA TYR A 188 -1.11 2.06 -3.25
C TYR A 188 -0.89 2.01 -4.78
N LEU A 189 -0.91 0.82 -5.38
CA LEU A 189 -0.55 0.61 -6.79
C LEU A 189 -1.63 1.15 -7.74
N GLU A 190 -2.89 0.81 -7.51
CA GLU A 190 -3.98 1.15 -8.44
C GLU A 190 -4.95 2.18 -7.86
N PHE A 191 -5.27 3.17 -8.69
CA PHE A 191 -6.28 4.18 -8.36
C PHE A 191 -7.67 3.53 -8.34
N GLY A 192 -8.39 3.65 -7.23
CA GLY A 192 -9.79 3.22 -7.15
C GLY A 192 -10.02 1.76 -6.80
N LYS A 193 -8.97 0.93 -6.67
CA LYS A 193 -9.10 -0.49 -6.36
C LYS A 193 -8.50 -0.86 -5.01
N SER A 194 -9.21 -1.67 -4.26
CA SER A 194 -8.75 -2.35 -3.05
C SER A 194 -7.96 -3.61 -3.40
N TRP A 195 -7.13 -4.11 -2.46
CA TRP A 195 -6.45 -5.39 -2.64
C TRP A 195 -7.39 -6.56 -2.95
N GLU A 196 -8.65 -6.52 -2.46
CA GLU A 196 -9.68 -7.51 -2.76
C GLU A 196 -10.07 -7.49 -4.24
N GLU A 197 -10.14 -6.31 -4.84
CA GLU A 197 -10.46 -6.09 -6.25
C GLU A 197 -9.26 -6.45 -7.13
N VAL A 198 -8.05 -6.00 -6.76
CA VAL A 198 -6.80 -6.35 -7.47
C VAL A 198 -6.55 -7.87 -7.46
N GLN A 199 -6.84 -8.58 -6.36
CA GLN A 199 -6.69 -10.03 -6.30
C GLN A 199 -7.77 -10.79 -7.10
N SER A 200 -8.94 -10.16 -7.32
CA SER A 200 -10.05 -10.77 -8.06
C SER A 200 -9.94 -10.60 -9.57
N GLU A 201 -9.08 -9.69 -10.03
CA GLU A 201 -8.77 -9.50 -11.44
C GLU A 201 -7.84 -10.62 -11.91
N ASP A 202 -8.22 -11.28 -13.01
CA ASP A 202 -7.39 -12.30 -13.67
C ASP A 202 -6.20 -11.55 -14.29
N ASP A 203 -4.95 -11.95 -13.98
CA ASP A 203 -3.69 -11.33 -14.43
C ASP A 203 -3.56 -11.16 -15.97
N ARG A 204 -4.54 -11.65 -16.73
CA ARG A 204 -4.61 -11.64 -18.20
C ARG A 204 -5.11 -10.32 -18.80
N GLU A 205 -5.83 -9.47 -18.05
CA GLU A 205 -6.43 -8.23 -18.60
C GLU A 205 -5.55 -6.97 -18.45
N LEU A 206 -4.40 -7.05 -17.77
CA LEU A 206 -3.50 -5.91 -17.53
C LEU A 206 -2.69 -5.45 -18.77
N LEU A 207 -2.78 -6.15 -19.90
CA LEU A 207 -1.92 -5.91 -21.07
C LEU A 207 -2.46 -4.86 -22.08
N ASP A 208 -3.72 -4.45 -21.99
CA ASP A 208 -4.38 -3.77 -23.12
C ASP A 208 -4.56 -2.24 -22.98
N ASN A 209 -4.19 -1.58 -21.86
CA ASN A 209 -4.48 -0.14 -21.70
C ASN A 209 -3.38 0.71 -21.04
N LEU A 210 -2.15 0.22 -20.96
CA LEU A 210 -1.01 1.03 -20.53
C LEU A 210 -0.09 1.24 -21.73
N GLU A 211 -0.31 2.33 -22.48
CA GLU A 211 0.82 3.06 -23.04
C GLU A 211 1.63 3.62 -21.85
N GLU A 212 2.33 2.72 -21.15
CA GLU A 212 3.24 3.06 -20.07
C GLU A 212 4.39 3.86 -20.69
N ASP A 213 4.34 5.17 -20.50
CA ASP A 213 5.44 6.07 -20.77
C ASP A 213 6.57 5.77 -19.78
N TRP A 214 7.43 4.81 -20.12
CA TRP A 214 8.60 4.40 -19.34
C TRP A 214 9.69 5.48 -19.28
N SER A 215 9.43 6.72 -19.73
CA SER A 215 10.42 7.79 -19.79
C SER A 215 10.76 8.42 -18.43
N ASP A 216 9.91 8.22 -17.41
CA ASP A 216 10.06 8.80 -16.06
C ASP A 216 10.78 7.87 -15.05
N TRP A 217 11.32 6.73 -15.51
CA TRP A 217 12.10 5.83 -14.66
C TRP A 217 13.51 6.38 -14.40
N GLU A 218 13.70 6.98 -13.22
CA GLU A 218 15.04 7.24 -12.70
C GLU A 218 15.65 5.93 -12.17
N GLU A 219 16.76 5.48 -12.76
CA GLU A 219 17.56 4.37 -12.23
C GLU A 219 18.14 4.75 -10.86
N HIS A 220 17.40 4.43 -9.79
CA HIS A 220 17.98 4.41 -8.46
C HIS A 220 18.95 3.23 -8.40
N PRO A 221 20.18 3.38 -7.84
CA PRO A 221 21.11 2.26 -7.71
C PRO A 221 20.50 1.20 -6.80
N ALA A 222 19.86 0.20 -7.41
CA ALA A 222 19.33 -0.97 -6.74
C ALA A 222 20.51 -1.90 -6.43
N CYS A 223 20.77 -2.13 -5.15
CA CYS A 223 21.68 -3.19 -4.75
C CYS A 223 21.12 -4.51 -5.26
N ALA A 224 21.85 -5.19 -6.13
CA ALA A 224 21.46 -6.45 -6.71
C ALA A 224 21.72 -7.57 -5.70
N VAL A 225 20.71 -8.38 -5.39
CA VAL A 225 20.79 -9.49 -4.43
C VAL A 225 21.12 -10.80 -5.15
N CYS A 226 21.97 -11.63 -4.56
CA CYS A 226 22.32 -12.93 -5.14
C CYS A 226 21.13 -13.88 -5.12
N LEU A 227 20.90 -14.60 -6.22
CA LEU A 227 19.82 -15.60 -6.30
C LEU A 227 20.03 -16.81 -5.38
N PHE A 228 21.26 -17.03 -4.93
CA PHE A 228 21.65 -18.25 -4.20
C PHE A 228 22.05 -17.99 -2.75
N CYS A 229 22.18 -16.72 -2.33
CA CYS A 229 22.52 -16.36 -0.95
C CYS A 229 22.11 -14.92 -0.58
N GLU A 230 22.35 -14.54 0.67
CA GLU A 230 21.97 -13.23 1.22
C GLU A 230 22.95 -12.09 0.86
N GLN A 231 23.95 -12.33 0.01
CA GLN A 231 24.90 -11.27 -0.39
C GLN A 231 24.26 -10.29 -1.39
N GLN A 232 24.52 -9.00 -1.16
CA GLN A 232 24.10 -7.91 -2.01
C GLN A 232 25.32 -7.23 -2.63
N ALA A 233 25.17 -6.71 -3.85
CA ALA A 233 26.21 -5.98 -4.55
C ALA A 233 25.65 -4.70 -5.17
N ASP A 234 26.41 -3.62 -5.07
CA ASP A 234 26.01 -2.30 -5.61
C ASP A 234 25.96 -2.26 -7.13
N THR A 235 26.57 -3.23 -7.81
CA THR A 235 26.54 -3.36 -9.27
C THR A 235 26.28 -4.79 -9.70
N THR A 236 25.58 -4.94 -10.83
CA THR A 236 25.30 -6.24 -11.47
C THR A 236 26.59 -7.00 -11.80
N GLU A 237 27.66 -6.31 -12.18
CA GLU A 237 28.97 -6.91 -12.44
C GLU A 237 29.57 -7.59 -11.21
N LYS A 238 29.54 -6.92 -10.06
CA LYS A 238 29.99 -7.48 -8.78
C LYS A 238 29.14 -8.69 -8.39
N LEU A 239 27.84 -8.64 -8.67
CA LEU A 239 26.94 -9.76 -8.40
C LEU A 239 27.26 -10.98 -9.27
N TYR A 240 27.48 -10.79 -10.58
CA TYR A 240 27.85 -11.88 -11.48
C TYR A 240 29.17 -12.53 -11.06
N LEU A 241 30.16 -11.73 -10.66
CA LEU A 241 31.42 -12.26 -10.12
C LEU A 241 31.22 -13.07 -8.84
N HIS A 242 30.34 -12.62 -7.95
CA HIS A 242 29.98 -13.36 -6.75
C HIS A 242 29.28 -14.69 -7.09
N MET A 243 28.28 -14.68 -7.97
CA MET A 243 27.57 -15.87 -8.43
C MET A 243 28.52 -16.88 -9.08
N GLN A 244 29.47 -16.40 -9.90
CA GLN A 244 30.46 -17.25 -10.56
C GLN A 244 31.46 -17.83 -9.55
N LYS A 245 31.98 -17.03 -8.61
CA LYS A 245 33.03 -17.47 -7.66
C LYS A 245 32.49 -18.30 -6.51
N SER A 246 31.36 -17.90 -5.93
CA SER A 246 30.80 -18.53 -4.72
C SER A 246 29.81 -19.64 -5.03
N HIS A 247 29.12 -19.56 -6.17
CA HIS A 247 28.08 -20.53 -6.55
C HIS A 247 28.39 -21.28 -7.84
N GLY A 248 29.52 -20.99 -8.51
CA GLY A 248 29.87 -21.61 -9.79
C GLY A 248 28.89 -21.27 -10.92
N PHE A 249 28.05 -20.25 -10.73
CA PHE A 249 26.97 -19.89 -11.62
C PHE A 249 27.38 -18.71 -12.51
N ASP A 250 27.58 -19.00 -13.79
CA ASP A 250 28.02 -18.02 -14.79
C ASP A 250 26.81 -17.54 -15.62
N PHE A 251 26.14 -16.50 -15.12
CA PHE A 251 24.94 -15.95 -15.75
C PHE A 251 25.19 -15.44 -17.19
N PRO A 252 26.26 -14.67 -17.49
CA PRO A 252 26.55 -14.24 -18.86
C PRO A 252 26.71 -15.40 -19.84
N LYS A 253 27.39 -16.47 -19.42
CA LYS A 253 27.59 -17.66 -20.27
C LYS A 253 26.27 -18.37 -20.57
N ILE A 254 25.44 -18.61 -19.56
CA ILE A 254 24.12 -19.24 -19.72
C ILE A 254 23.21 -18.39 -20.60
N LYS A 255 23.22 -17.05 -20.43
CA LYS A 255 22.46 -16.13 -21.28
C LYS A 255 22.90 -16.20 -22.75
N SER A 256 24.19 -16.39 -23.02
CA SER A 256 24.68 -16.56 -24.39
C SER A 256 24.39 -17.94 -24.99
N GLU A 257 24.26 -18.98 -24.16
CA GLU A 257 23.99 -20.35 -24.60
C GLU A 257 22.49 -20.64 -24.80
N HIS A 258 21.61 -19.89 -24.14
CA HIS A 258 20.15 -20.12 -24.13
C HIS A 258 19.29 -18.89 -24.48
N GLY A 259 19.90 -17.75 -24.77
CA GLY A 259 19.17 -16.54 -25.18
C GLY A 259 18.86 -16.52 -26.67
N GLU A 260 17.66 -16.97 -27.04
CA GLU A 260 16.92 -16.41 -28.19
C GLU A 260 16.18 -15.13 -27.75
#